data_AF-A0A915K839-F1
#
_entry.id   AF-A0A915K839-F1
#
_cell.length_a   1.000
_cell.length_b   1.000
_cell.length_c   1.000
_cell.angle_alpha   90.00
_cell.angle_beta   90.00
_cell.angle_gamma   90.00
#
_symmetry.space_group_name_H-M   'P 1'
#
loop_
_entity.id
_entity.type
_entity.pdbx_description
1 polymer ?
#
loop_
_entity_poly.entity_id
_entity_poly.type
_entity_poly.pdbx_seq_one_letter_code
_entity_poly.pdbx_strand_id
1 'polypeptide(L)'
;VEEFDDIKSGYRVKFYFDQNPFFTNDVLVKEFHLGTSEPSSNSTSITWKDGMDLTKHAQDQNAKAANRKRQHQTPRTFFTWFSDNTDASADDIAE
;
A
#
# COMPACT_ATOMS: atom_id res chain seq x y z
N VAL A 1 3.30 -9.63 -11.06
CA VAL A 1 3.63 -8.27 -11.56
C VAL A 1 3.34 -8.27 -13.05
N GLU A 2 2.65 -7.25 -13.55
CA GLU A 2 2.43 -7.05 -14.99
C GLU A 2 3.07 -5.71 -15.39
N GLU A 3 3.96 -5.76 -16.38
CA GLU A 3 4.56 -4.59 -17.01
C GLU A 3 3.58 -4.06 -18.07
N PHE A 4 3.52 -2.73 -18.26
CA PHE A 4 2.77 -2.15 -19.38
C PHE A 4 3.54 -2.38 -20.70
N ASP A 5 2.84 -2.33 -21.84
CA ASP A 5 3.43 -2.49 -23.19
C ASP A 5 4.60 -1.51 -23.46
N ASP A 6 4.64 -0.39 -22.72
CA ASP A 6 5.79 0.52 -22.64
C ASP A 6 6.37 0.52 -21.21
N ILE A 7 7.57 -0.01 -21.07
CA ILE A 7 8.33 -0.10 -19.80
C ILE A 7 8.57 1.29 -19.19
N LYS A 8 8.49 2.35 -20.00
CA LYS A 8 8.64 3.74 -19.54
C LYS A 8 7.35 4.38 -19.05
N SER A 9 6.20 3.72 -19.18
CA SER A 9 4.92 4.30 -18.76
C SER A 9 4.54 3.93 -17.33
N GLY A 10 5.05 2.81 -16.81
CA GLY A 10 4.80 2.37 -15.44
C GLY A 10 4.80 0.86 -15.27
N TYR A 11 4.25 0.39 -14.15
CA TYR A 11 3.98 -1.03 -13.88
C TYR A 11 2.79 -1.20 -12.93
N ARG A 12 2.21 -2.41 -12.89
CA ARG A 12 1.19 -2.73 -11.88
C ARG A 12 1.49 -4.02 -11.15
N VAL A 13 1.24 -3.98 -9.85
CA VAL A 13 1.35 -5.13 -8.96
C VAL A 13 -0.05 -5.59 -8.60
N LYS A 14 -0.37 -6.84 -8.94
CA LYS A 14 -1.63 -7.50 -8.61
C LYS A 14 -1.38 -8.53 -7.52
N PHE A 15 -2.12 -8.44 -6.42
CA PHE A 15 -2.14 -9.40 -5.33
C PHE A 15 -3.48 -10.12 -5.36
N TYR A 16 -3.44 -11.43 -5.58
CA TYR A 16 -4.62 -12.28 -5.58
C TYR A 16 -4.80 -12.89 -4.21
N PHE A 17 -6.02 -12.83 -3.70
CA PHE A 17 -6.39 -13.37 -2.40
C PHE A 17 -7.54 -14.34 -2.56
N ASP A 18 -7.46 -15.45 -1.83
CA ASP A 18 -8.64 -16.26 -1.57
C ASP A 18 -9.56 -15.55 -0.57
N GLN A 19 -10.77 -16.10 -0.43
CA GLN A 19 -11.72 -15.67 0.59
C GLN A 19 -11.07 -15.69 1.97
N ASN A 20 -11.09 -14.53 2.63
CA ASN A 20 -10.43 -14.31 3.92
C ASN A 20 -11.33 -13.49 4.87
N PRO A 21 -11.06 -13.47 6.19
CA PRO A 21 -11.93 -12.81 7.16
C PRO A 21 -11.76 -11.28 7.22
N PHE A 22 -10.80 -10.70 6.48
CA PHE A 22 -10.42 -9.29 6.66
C PHE A 22 -11.07 -8.35 5.65
N PHE A 23 -11.14 -8.72 4.38
CA PHE A 23 -11.71 -7.89 3.31
C PHE A 23 -12.40 -8.75 2.25
N THR A 24 -13.16 -8.13 1.35
CA THR A 24 -13.91 -8.83 0.29
C THR A 24 -13.25 -8.79 -1.09
N ASN A 25 -12.19 -8.01 -1.27
CA ASN A 25 -11.45 -7.97 -2.54
C ASN A 25 -10.78 -9.32 -2.82
N ASP A 26 -11.03 -9.91 -3.98
CA ASP A 26 -10.28 -11.07 -4.47
C ASP A 26 -8.95 -10.65 -5.11
N VAL A 27 -8.85 -9.40 -5.58
CA VAL A 27 -7.64 -8.82 -6.16
C VAL A 27 -7.42 -7.40 -5.63
N LEU A 28 -6.20 -7.14 -5.17
CA LEU A 28 -5.70 -5.80 -4.88
C LEU A 28 -4.69 -5.40 -5.95
N VAL A 29 -4.84 -4.20 -6.51
CA VAL A 29 -3.95 -3.67 -7.55
C VAL A 29 -3.34 -2.38 -7.10
N LYS A 30 -2.00 -2.28 -7.16
CA LYS A 30 -1.25 -1.02 -7.04
C LYS A 30 -0.58 -0.74 -8.39
N GLU A 31 -0.96 0.37 -9.01
CA GLU A 31 -0.45 0.82 -10.30
C GLU A 31 0.48 2.01 -10.09
N PHE A 32 1.67 1.94 -10.67
CA PHE A 32 2.69 2.98 -10.66
C PHE A 32 2.81 3.57 -12.06
N HIS A 33 2.80 4.88 -12.17
CA HIS A 33 2.94 5.62 -13.42
C HIS A 33 4.28 6.35 -13.40
N LEU A 34 5.20 5.95 -14.28
CA LEU A 34 6.58 6.46 -14.38
C LEU A 34 6.82 7.19 -15.70
N GLY A 35 5.85 7.99 -16.16
CA GLY A 35 5.96 8.76 -17.41
C GLY A 35 6.85 10.02 -17.31
N THR A 36 6.70 10.94 -18.25
CA THR A 36 7.45 12.22 -18.29
C THR A 36 6.97 13.27 -17.27
N SER A 37 5.90 12.98 -16.54
CA SER A 37 5.35 13.82 -15.45
C SER A 37 5.84 13.35 -14.08
N GLU A 38 5.37 14.00 -13.01
CA GLU A 38 5.64 13.54 -11.64
C GLU A 38 5.18 12.08 -11.45
N PRO A 39 6.04 11.21 -10.87
CA PRO A 39 5.68 9.83 -10.55
C PRO A 39 4.45 9.79 -9.66
N SER A 40 3.49 8.94 -9.99
CA SER A 40 2.28 8.78 -9.20
C SER A 40 1.90 7.32 -9.07
N SER A 41 1.19 6.99 -7.99
CA SER A 41 0.63 5.66 -7.80
C SER A 41 -0.86 5.72 -7.50
N ASN A 42 -1.56 4.65 -7.84
CA ASN A 42 -2.96 4.45 -7.50
C ASN A 42 -3.13 3.03 -6.97
N SER A 43 -3.98 2.87 -5.98
CA SER A 43 -4.22 1.58 -5.35
C SER A 43 -5.71 1.34 -5.20
N THR A 44 -6.16 0.13 -5.51
CA THR A 44 -7.56 -0.27 -5.34
C THR A 44 -8.01 -0.05 -3.90
N SER A 45 -9.20 0.51 -3.70
CA SER A 45 -9.74 0.64 -2.34
C SER A 45 -10.01 -0.73 -1.72
N ILE A 46 -9.52 -0.94 -0.49
CA ILE A 46 -9.75 -2.18 0.26
C ILE A 46 -11.12 -2.10 0.93
N THR A 47 -11.98 -3.05 0.61
CA THR A 47 -13.31 -3.21 1.22
C THR A 47 -13.18 -4.07 2.48
N TRP A 48 -12.80 -3.43 3.58
CA TRP A 48 -12.64 -4.09 4.88
C TRP A 48 -13.98 -4.61 5.40
N LYS A 49 -13.95 -5.80 5.99
CA LYS A 49 -15.05 -6.33 6.81
C LYS A 49 -15.09 -5.61 8.16
N ASP A 50 -16.22 -5.69 8.84
CA ASP A 50 -16.43 -4.94 10.08
C ASP A 50 -15.36 -5.24 11.13
N GLY A 51 -14.77 -4.18 11.69
CA GLY A 51 -13.68 -4.27 12.68
C GLY A 51 -12.33 -4.78 12.18
N MET A 52 -12.16 -5.04 10.88
CA MET A 52 -10.95 -5.69 10.33
C MET A 52 -9.98 -4.75 9.63
N ASP A 53 -10.19 -3.43 9.70
CA ASP A 53 -9.32 -2.44 9.07
C ASP A 53 -7.95 -2.37 9.75
N LEU A 54 -6.97 -3.03 9.13
CA LEU A 54 -5.60 -3.13 9.65
C LEU A 54 -4.84 -1.81 9.59
N THR A 55 -5.27 -0.86 8.75
CA THR A 55 -4.59 0.45 8.62
C THR A 55 -4.85 1.34 9.83
N LYS A 56 -6.05 1.26 10.42
CA LYS A 56 -6.41 1.97 11.66
C LYS A 56 -5.60 1.47 12.84
N HIS A 57 -5.42 0.16 12.96
CA HIS A 57 -4.59 -0.42 14.01
C HIS A 57 -3.12 0.05 13.93
N ALA A 58 -2.57 0.17 12.72
CA ALA A 58 -1.22 0.70 12.53
C ALA A 58 -1.12 2.18 12.93
N GLN A 59 -2.12 3.00 12.58
CA GLN A 59 -2.17 4.42 12.97
C GLN A 59 -2.25 4.60 14.49
N ASP A 60 -3.07 3.80 15.18
CA ASP A 60 -3.18 3.82 16.64
C ASP A 60 -1.87 3.43 17.33
N GLN A 61 -1.14 2.46 16.79
CA GLN A 61 0.18 2.07 17.28
C GLN A 61 1.20 3.20 17.09
N ASN A 62 1.20 3.86 15.93
CA ASN A 62 2.06 5.01 15.65
C ASN A 62 1.79 6.16 16.62
N ALA A 63 0.53 6.51 16.86
CA ALA A 63 0.14 7.56 17.79
C ALA A 63 0.61 7.26 19.24
N LYS A 64 0.52 5.99 19.67
CA LYS A 64 0.99 5.55 20.99
C LYS A 64 2.52 5.51 21.09
N ALA A 65 3.21 5.21 20.00
CA ALA A 65 4.67 5.17 19.93
C ALA A 65 5.31 6.58 19.90
N ALA A 66 4.65 7.56 19.27
CA ALA A 66 5.09 8.96 19.22
C ALA A 66 5.25 9.59 20.62
N ASN A 67 4.55 9.08 21.62
CA ASN A 67 4.65 9.51 23.02
C ASN A 67 5.83 8.87 23.79
N ARG A 68 6.59 7.94 23.20
CA ARG A 68 7.75 7.30 23.83
C ARG A 68 9.04 7.89 23.23
N LYS A 69 9.94 8.37 24.10
CA LYS A 69 11.24 9.02 23.79
C LYS A 69 12.24 8.19 22.96
N ARG A 70 11.87 7.00 22.48
CA ARG A 70 12.67 6.19 21.55
C ARG A 70 11.86 6.08 20.27
N GLN A 71 12.25 6.90 19.28
CA GLN A 71 11.71 6.92 17.94
C GLN A 71 12.11 5.61 17.22
N HIS A 72 11.53 4.49 17.62
CA HIS A 72 11.49 3.33 16.76
C HIS A 72 10.39 3.64 15.74
N GLN A 73 10.78 4.06 14.54
CA GLN A 73 9.80 4.18 13.45
C GLN A 73 9.11 2.83 13.35
N THR A 74 7.81 2.83 13.59
CA THR A 74 6.99 1.63 13.46
C THR A 74 7.13 1.16 12.01
N PRO A 75 7.47 -0.11 11.77
CA PRO A 75 7.71 -0.59 10.43
C PRO A 75 6.47 -0.37 9.56
N ARG A 76 6.67 0.17 8.36
CA ARG A 76 5.60 0.34 7.37
C ARG A 76 5.00 -1.04 7.11
N THR A 77 3.71 -1.19 7.40
CA THR A 77 2.99 -2.45 7.14
C THR A 77 2.62 -2.53 5.67
N PHE A 78 2.40 -3.75 5.17
CA PHE A 78 1.93 -3.98 3.81
C PHE A 78 0.71 -3.12 3.45
N PHE A 79 -0.32 -3.09 4.30
CA PHE A 79 -1.56 -2.34 3.99
C PHE A 79 -1.39 -0.82 4.11
N THR A 80 -0.51 -0.34 4.99
CA THR A 80 -0.17 1.09 5.03
C THR A 80 0.65 1.52 3.81
N TRP A 81 1.53 0.65 3.30
CA TRP A 81 2.23 0.86 2.04
C TRP A 81 1.28 0.84 0.85
N PHE A 82 0.36 -0.14 0.83
CA PHE A 82 -0.57 -0.33 -0.26
C PHE A 82 -1.53 0.85 -0.39
N SER A 83 -2.04 1.42 0.71
CA SER A 83 -2.96 2.56 0.65
C SER A 83 -2.26 3.92 0.48
N ASP A 84 -0.95 3.99 0.68
CA ASP A 84 -0.18 5.22 0.55
C ASP A 84 0.31 5.41 -0.89
N ASN A 85 -0.15 6.50 -1.49
CA ASN A 85 0.19 6.90 -2.86
C ASN A 85 1.01 8.20 -2.89
N THR A 86 1.47 8.70 -1.74
CA THR A 86 2.12 10.03 -1.64
C THR A 86 3.56 10.05 -2.10
N ASP A 87 4.26 8.90 -2.02
CA ASP A 87 5.62 8.75 -2.48
C ASP A 87 5.75 7.50 -3.36
N ALA A 88 5.50 7.67 -4.66
CA ALA A 88 5.65 6.61 -5.64
C ALA A 88 7.13 6.29 -5.96
N SER A 89 8.08 7.08 -5.43
CA SER A 89 9.51 6.96 -5.72
C SER A 89 10.34 6.26 -4.64
N ALA A 90 9.80 6.12 -3.42
CA ALA A 90 10.46 5.49 -2.27
C ALA A 90 9.86 4.12 -1.88
N ASP A 91 9.37 3.35 -2.85
CA ASP A 91 8.68 2.08 -2.60
C ASP A 91 9.62 0.87 -2.69
N ASP A 92 10.51 0.72 -1.70
CA ASP A 92 11.42 -0.45 -1.52
C ASP A 92 10.68 -1.80 -1.34
N ILE A 93 9.35 -1.78 -1.11
CA ILE A 93 8.53 -2.98 -0.95
C ILE A 93 8.17 -3.60 -2.31
N ALA A 94 8.29 -2.84 -3.39
CA ALA A 94 8.07 -3.32 -4.75
C ALA A 94 9.37 -3.68 -5.50
N GLU A 95 10.54 -3.46 -4.90
CA GLU A 95 11.86 -3.83 -5.46
C GLU A 95 12.23 -5.31 -5.20
#